data_AF-A0A5U3YLK8-F1
#
_entry.id   AF-A0A5U3YLK8-F1
#
_cell.length_a   1.000
_cell.length_b   1.000
_cell.length_c   1.000
_cell.angle_alpha   90.00
_cell.angle_beta   90.00
_cell.angle_gamma   90.00
#
_symmetry.space_group_name_H-M   'P 1'
#
loop_
_entity.id
_entity.type
_entity.pdbx_description
1 polymer ?
#
loop_
_entity_poly.entity_id
_entity_poly.type
_entity_poly.pdbx_seq_one_letter_code
_entity_poly.pdbx_strand_id
1 'polypeptide(L)'
;EFNKFSHEIIDFSYHISHEIKESIIKNKVIRDGLVDYGKNISLIDIKSDRTAIECLFKDKKELFRHYFSTFNNAIYNHSIQIWHQGNDNTWIDWTEKNSIRININPYKIREGFFLIGFDYRDVTNDKRLHVASNKDGYEYFNKCLKNSSRVWMQ
;
A
#
# COMPACT_ATOMS: atom_id res chain seq x y z
N GLU A 1 -3.61 0.79 -23.88
CA GLU A 1 -4.43 -0.44 -23.87
C GLU A 1 -3.78 -1.45 -22.94
N PHE A 2 -4.56 -2.19 -22.16
CA PHE A 2 -4.01 -3.20 -21.26
C PHE A 2 -3.57 -4.43 -22.04
N ASN A 3 -2.47 -5.06 -21.61
CA ASN A 3 -2.08 -6.35 -22.18
C ASN A 3 -2.88 -7.49 -21.51
N LYS A 4 -2.74 -8.70 -22.06
CA LYS A 4 -3.43 -9.90 -21.54
C LYS A 4 -3.20 -10.11 -20.04
N PHE A 5 -1.96 -10.01 -19.58
CA PHE A 5 -1.62 -10.19 -18.15
C PHE A 5 -2.26 -9.13 -17.26
N SER A 6 -2.34 -7.88 -17.71
CA SER A 6 -3.03 -6.83 -16.97
C SER A 6 -4.51 -7.15 -16.80
N HIS A 7 -5.17 -7.66 -17.85
CA HIS A 7 -6.57 -8.11 -17.74
C HIS A 7 -6.73 -9.29 -16.76
N GLU A 8 -5.85 -10.28 -16.80
CA GLU A 8 -5.88 -11.41 -15.84
C GLU A 8 -5.71 -10.94 -14.38
N ILE A 9 -4.81 -9.98 -14.13
CA ILE A 9 -4.62 -9.40 -12.79
C ILE A 9 -5.85 -8.59 -12.35
N ILE A 10 -6.46 -7.83 -13.26
CA ILE A 10 -7.68 -7.07 -13.00
C ILE A 10 -8.82 -8.02 -12.65
N ASP A 11 -9.01 -9.10 -13.42
CA ASP A 11 -10.05 -10.10 -13.19
C ASP A 11 -9.85 -10.80 -11.85
N PHE A 12 -8.62 -11.22 -11.55
CA PHE A 12 -8.28 -11.80 -10.27
C PHE A 12 -8.58 -10.85 -9.10
N SER A 13 -8.13 -9.59 -9.22
CA SER A 13 -8.37 -8.56 -8.21
C SER A 13 -9.87 -8.31 -7.99
N TYR A 14 -10.65 -8.31 -9.07
CA TYR A 14 -12.10 -8.19 -9.02
C TYR A 14 -12.75 -9.35 -8.27
N HIS A 15 -12.42 -10.59 -8.63
CA HIS A 15 -12.99 -11.77 -7.98
C HIS A 15 -12.62 -11.85 -6.50
N ILE A 16 -11.36 -11.61 -6.14
CA ILE A 16 -10.92 -11.61 -4.74
C ILE A 16 -11.64 -10.51 -3.94
N SER A 17 -11.72 -9.30 -4.48
CA SER A 17 -12.41 -8.18 -3.84
C SER A 17 -13.89 -8.51 -3.62
N HIS A 18 -14.56 -9.05 -4.64
CA HIS A 18 -15.95 -9.46 -4.56
C HIS A 18 -16.18 -10.53 -3.49
N GLU A 19 -15.39 -11.61 -3.49
CA GLU A 19 -15.48 -12.69 -2.51
C GLU A 19 -15.25 -12.20 -1.07
N ILE A 20 -14.25 -11.33 -0.85
CA ILE A 20 -13.99 -10.75 0.47
C ILE A 20 -15.18 -9.91 0.94
N LYS A 21 -15.73 -9.05 0.07
CA LYS A 21 -16.88 -8.19 0.41
C LYS A 21 -18.13 -9.01 0.71
N GLU A 22 -18.42 -9.99 -0.14
CA GLU A 22 -19.53 -10.94 0.06
C GLU A 22 -19.38 -11.70 1.38
N SER A 23 -18.18 -12.18 1.67
CA SER A 23 -17.87 -12.90 2.92
C SER A 23 -18.08 -12.00 4.15
N ILE A 24 -17.61 -10.76 4.12
CA ILE A 24 -17.83 -9.78 5.20
C ILE A 24 -19.33 -9.54 5.45
N ILE A 25 -20.13 -9.41 4.38
CA ILE A 25 -21.55 -9.07 4.50
C ILE A 25 -22.38 -10.27 4.98
N LYS A 26 -22.06 -11.47 4.49
CA LYS A 26 -22.75 -12.72 4.86
C LYS A 26 -22.36 -13.21 6.25
N ASN A 27 -21.12 -12.97 6.69
CA ASN A 27 -20.64 -13.44 7.98
C ASN A 27 -20.97 -12.45 9.10
N LYS A 28 -21.95 -12.81 9.94
CA LYS A 28 -22.37 -12.00 11.09
C LYS A 28 -21.22 -11.67 12.05
N VAL A 29 -20.33 -12.63 12.34
CA VAL A 29 -19.23 -12.41 13.30
C VAL A 29 -18.26 -11.36 12.79
N ILE A 30 -17.87 -11.45 11.50
CA ILE A 30 -16.98 -10.47 10.88
C ILE A 30 -17.63 -9.10 10.84
N ARG A 31 -18.91 -9.05 10.43
CA ARG A 31 -19.68 -7.81 10.34
C ARG A 31 -19.78 -7.12 11.70
N ASP A 32 -20.22 -7.84 12.72
CA ASP A 32 -20.42 -7.29 14.06
C ASP A 32 -19.07 -6.83 14.63
N GLY A 33 -18.00 -7.60 14.44
CA GLY A 33 -16.65 -7.21 14.86
C GLY A 33 -16.15 -5.93 14.16
N LEU A 34 -16.36 -5.76 12.86
CA LEU A 34 -15.99 -4.53 12.14
C LEU A 34 -16.81 -3.32 12.58
N VAL A 35 -18.10 -3.50 12.90
CA VAL A 35 -18.95 -2.44 13.48
C VAL A 35 -18.42 -2.03 14.85
N ASP A 36 -18.00 -2.97 15.69
CA ASP A 36 -17.38 -2.69 16.99
C ASP A 36 -16.06 -1.90 16.85
N TYR A 37 -15.32 -2.11 15.75
CA TYR A 37 -14.16 -1.28 15.37
C TYR A 37 -14.53 0.08 14.75
N GLY A 38 -15.81 0.47 14.76
CA GLY A 38 -16.32 1.73 14.24
C GLY A 38 -16.36 1.82 12.72
N LYS A 39 -16.36 0.68 12.01
CA LYS A 39 -16.47 0.66 10.54
C LYS A 39 -17.94 0.61 10.11
N ASN A 40 -18.28 1.42 9.12
CA ASN A 40 -19.62 1.42 8.55
C ASN A 40 -19.72 0.41 7.39
N ILE A 41 -20.35 -0.73 7.66
CA ILE A 41 -20.51 -1.84 6.71
C ILE A 41 -21.41 -1.46 5.53
N SER A 42 -22.34 -0.52 5.68
CA SER A 42 -23.22 -0.11 4.58
C SER A 42 -22.49 0.60 3.45
N LEU A 43 -21.25 1.04 3.68
CA LEU A 43 -20.37 1.60 2.67
C LEU A 43 -19.68 0.53 1.81
N ILE A 44 -19.78 -0.75 2.18
CA ILE A 44 -19.22 -1.85 1.38
C ILE A 44 -20.13 -2.08 0.18
N ASP A 45 -19.71 -1.58 -0.97
CA ASP A 45 -20.37 -1.86 -2.24
C ASP A 45 -19.86 -3.18 -2.85
N ILE A 46 -20.69 -4.22 -2.77
CA ILE A 46 -20.49 -5.53 -3.43
C ILE A 46 -20.58 -5.40 -4.95
N LYS A 47 -21.40 -4.47 -5.44
CA LYS A 47 -21.64 -4.26 -6.87
C LYS A 47 -20.55 -3.40 -7.50
N SER A 48 -19.45 -3.14 -6.78
CA SER A 48 -18.32 -2.39 -7.33
C SER A 48 -17.91 -3.00 -8.66
N ASP A 49 -18.14 -2.26 -9.73
CA ASP A 49 -17.89 -2.71 -11.08
C ASP A 49 -16.39 -2.98 -11.26
N ARG A 50 -16.07 -4.01 -12.05
CA ARG A 50 -14.72 -4.32 -12.53
C ARG A 50 -14.03 -3.06 -13.08
N THR A 51 -14.80 -2.16 -13.69
CA THR A 51 -14.36 -0.83 -14.16
C THR A 51 -13.65 -0.01 -13.08
N ALA A 52 -14.09 -0.07 -11.81
CA ALA A 52 -13.43 0.66 -10.73
C ALA A 52 -12.00 0.16 -10.49
N ILE A 53 -11.78 -1.15 -10.60
CA ILE A 53 -10.45 -1.75 -10.52
C ILE A 53 -9.64 -1.39 -11.76
N GLU A 54 -10.21 -1.49 -12.95
CA GLU A 54 -9.53 -1.05 -14.18
C GLU A 54 -9.04 0.39 -14.10
N CYS A 55 -9.84 1.31 -13.55
CA CYS A 55 -9.47 2.70 -13.35
C CYS A 55 -8.23 2.85 -12.46
N LEU A 56 -8.08 2.02 -11.41
CA LEU A 56 -6.88 2.00 -10.58
C LEU A 56 -5.64 1.56 -11.37
N PHE A 57 -5.80 0.63 -12.31
CA PHE A 57 -4.68 0.19 -13.16
C PHE A 57 -4.32 1.18 -14.27
N LYS A 58 -5.25 2.10 -14.63
CA LYS A 58 -4.98 3.17 -15.62
C LYS A 58 -4.13 4.28 -15.02
N ASP A 59 -4.28 4.54 -13.73
CA ASP A 59 -3.53 5.57 -13.02
C ASP A 59 -2.74 4.97 -11.84
N LYS A 60 -1.50 4.58 -12.12
CA LYS A 60 -0.58 4.04 -11.11
C LYS A 60 -0.38 5.02 -9.95
N LYS A 61 -0.39 6.33 -10.21
CA LYS A 61 -0.19 7.34 -9.17
C LYS A 61 -1.31 7.28 -8.15
N GLU A 62 -2.56 7.24 -8.61
CA GLU A 62 -3.72 7.14 -7.71
C GLU A 62 -3.76 5.79 -6.99
N LEU A 63 -3.42 4.70 -7.67
CA LEU A 63 -3.29 3.38 -7.04
C LEU A 63 -2.25 3.39 -5.90
N PHE A 64 -1.05 3.89 -6.14
CA PHE A 64 -0.01 3.94 -5.12
C PHE A 64 -0.37 4.91 -4.00
N ARG A 65 -1.00 6.05 -4.32
CA ARG A 65 -1.52 6.99 -3.32
C ARG A 65 -2.53 6.32 -2.40
N HIS A 66 -3.48 5.56 -2.98
CA HIS A 66 -4.46 4.80 -2.22
C HIS A 66 -3.78 3.74 -1.35
N TYR A 67 -2.86 2.96 -1.91
CA TYR A 67 -2.11 1.93 -1.20
C TYR A 67 -1.36 2.49 0.04
N PHE A 68 -0.53 3.51 -0.14
CA PHE A 68 0.26 4.10 0.94
C PHE A 68 -0.60 4.87 1.95
N SER A 69 -1.77 5.36 1.55
CA SER A 69 -2.72 5.98 2.49
C SER A 69 -3.16 5.02 3.59
N THR A 70 -3.14 3.70 3.35
CA THR A 70 -3.49 2.69 4.36
C THR A 70 -2.48 2.58 5.50
N PHE A 71 -1.26 3.11 5.31
CA PHE A 71 -0.23 3.19 6.34
C PHE A 71 -0.19 4.57 6.99
N ASN A 72 -0.83 5.58 6.39
CA ASN A 72 -0.82 6.94 6.87
C ASN A 72 -1.56 7.06 8.20
N ASN A 73 -0.88 7.62 9.19
CA ASN A 73 -1.45 7.93 10.48
C ASN A 73 -0.95 9.30 10.95
N ALA A 74 -1.84 10.29 10.84
CA ALA A 74 -1.56 11.69 11.12
C ALA A 74 -1.23 11.99 12.59
N ILE A 75 -1.46 11.04 13.52
CA ILE A 75 -1.06 11.19 14.94
C ILE A 75 0.47 11.20 15.07
N TYR A 76 1.19 10.56 14.15
CA TYR A 76 2.64 10.55 14.16
C TYR A 76 3.22 11.70 13.34
N ASN A 77 4.32 12.28 13.82
CA ASN A 77 5.07 13.32 13.11
C ASN A 77 6.20 12.77 12.23
N HIS A 78 6.37 11.44 12.20
CA HIS A 78 7.43 10.79 11.44
C HIS A 78 6.99 10.60 9.99
N SER A 79 7.63 11.33 9.07
CA SER A 79 7.17 11.49 7.69
C SER A 79 8.11 10.77 6.73
N ILE A 80 7.53 9.93 5.87
CA ILE A 80 8.23 9.24 4.79
C ILE A 80 7.77 9.80 3.45
N GLN A 81 8.75 10.11 2.60
CA GLN A 81 8.56 10.45 1.21
C GLN A 81 8.82 9.20 0.36
N ILE A 82 7.94 8.96 -0.61
CA ILE A 82 7.96 7.77 -1.45
C ILE A 82 7.90 8.22 -2.90
N TRP A 83 8.86 7.75 -3.71
CA TRP A 83 8.88 7.93 -5.15
C TRP A 83 8.56 6.62 -5.85
N HIS A 84 7.92 6.73 -7.01
CA HIS A 84 7.42 5.62 -7.79
C HIS A 84 7.55 5.91 -9.28
N GLN A 85 7.40 4.87 -10.11
CA GLN A 85 7.31 5.04 -11.56
C GLN A 85 6.02 5.78 -11.97
N GLY A 86 6.10 6.58 -13.02
CA GLY A 86 4.95 7.16 -13.70
C GLY A 86 4.16 6.13 -14.51
N ASN A 87 3.07 6.58 -15.14
CA ASN A 87 2.25 5.70 -15.97
C ASN A 87 3.02 5.21 -17.20
N ASP A 88 3.75 6.13 -17.85
CA ASP A 88 4.37 5.93 -19.16
C ASP A 88 5.86 5.55 -19.11
N ASN A 89 6.44 5.44 -17.92
CA ASN A 89 7.84 5.11 -17.75
C ASN A 89 8.05 3.92 -16.80
N THR A 90 9.22 3.30 -16.94
CA THR A 90 9.65 2.14 -16.14
C THR A 90 10.66 2.50 -15.07
N TRP A 91 11.10 3.76 -15.02
CA TRP A 91 12.02 4.29 -14.02
C TRP A 91 11.26 5.11 -12.97
N ILE A 92 11.84 5.22 -11.79
CA ILE A 92 11.29 6.03 -10.70
C ILE A 92 11.30 7.51 -11.11
N ASP A 93 10.19 8.21 -10.92
CA ASP A 93 10.11 9.65 -11.06
C ASP A 93 10.44 10.32 -9.71
N TRP A 94 11.64 10.90 -9.62
CA TRP A 94 12.10 11.60 -8.42
C TRP A 94 11.51 13.01 -8.25
N THR A 95 10.62 13.46 -9.14
CA THR A 95 10.01 14.79 -9.02
C THR A 95 9.13 14.87 -7.77
N GLU A 96 9.43 15.81 -6.86
CA GLU A 96 8.74 15.93 -5.57
C GLU A 96 7.21 16.08 -5.70
N LYS A 97 6.73 16.81 -6.71
CA LYS A 97 5.28 16.98 -6.96
C LYS A 97 4.51 15.67 -7.26
N ASN A 98 5.24 14.63 -7.66
CA ASN A 98 4.68 13.32 -8.00
C ASN A 98 4.90 12.29 -6.90
N SER A 99 5.70 12.62 -5.90
CA SER A 99 5.98 11.74 -4.76
C SER A 99 4.82 11.71 -3.77
N ILE A 100 4.72 10.60 -3.02
CA ILE A 100 3.70 10.38 -2.00
C ILE A 100 4.33 10.63 -0.64
N ARG A 101 3.70 11.49 0.18
CA ARG A 101 4.14 11.78 1.53
C ARG A 101 3.10 11.29 2.53
N ILE A 102 3.54 10.48 3.48
CA ILE A 102 2.68 9.98 4.56
C ILE A 102 3.39 10.09 5.91
N ASN A 103 2.60 10.03 6.98
CA ASN A 103 3.08 9.92 8.34
C ASN A 103 2.88 8.50 8.85
N ILE A 104 3.86 7.94 9.55
CA ILE A 104 3.82 6.55 10.02
C ILE A 104 4.35 6.43 11.45
N ASN A 105 4.10 5.29 12.11
CA ASN A 105 4.82 4.93 13.31
C ASN A 105 6.21 4.36 12.95
N PRO A 106 7.33 5.04 13.28
CA PRO A 106 8.66 4.57 12.89
C PRO A 106 9.11 3.27 13.58
N TYR A 107 8.43 2.87 14.66
CA TYR A 107 8.77 1.67 15.44
C TYR A 107 7.95 0.44 15.04
N LYS A 108 6.83 0.64 14.32
CA LYS A 108 5.87 -0.41 13.96
C LYS A 108 5.34 -0.18 12.55
N ILE A 109 6.24 -0.20 11.57
CA ILE A 109 5.85 -0.19 10.16
C ILE A 109 5.30 -1.58 9.85
N ARG A 110 4.05 -1.66 9.39
CA ARG A 110 3.43 -2.95 9.05
C ARG A 110 4.13 -3.55 7.83
N GLU A 111 4.30 -4.88 7.82
CA GLU A 111 4.80 -5.62 6.66
C GLU A 111 4.07 -5.24 5.36
N GLY A 112 4.84 -5.21 4.27
CA GLY A 112 4.40 -4.81 2.94
C GLY A 112 4.61 -3.33 2.65
N PHE A 113 5.09 -2.52 3.60
CA PHE A 113 5.31 -1.09 3.35
C PHE A 113 6.45 -0.83 2.36
N PHE A 114 7.58 -1.51 2.53
CA PHE A 114 8.72 -1.40 1.61
C PHE A 114 8.57 -2.37 0.44
N LEU A 115 8.33 -1.82 -0.76
CA LEU A 115 8.09 -2.55 -2.00
C LEU A 115 9.23 -2.34 -2.99
N ILE A 116 9.51 -3.36 -3.79
CA ILE A 116 10.42 -3.25 -4.94
C ILE A 116 9.81 -2.30 -5.98
N GLY A 117 10.65 -1.46 -6.59
CA GLY A 117 10.22 -0.48 -7.61
C GLY A 117 9.86 0.89 -7.04
N PHE A 118 10.13 1.12 -5.75
CA PHE A 118 9.92 2.39 -5.06
C PHE A 118 11.21 2.87 -4.41
N ASP A 119 11.37 4.18 -4.29
CA ASP A 119 12.44 4.82 -3.54
C ASP A 119 11.83 5.55 -2.33
N TYR A 120 12.57 5.62 -1.23
CA TYR A 120 12.06 6.08 0.04
C TYR A 120 13.04 7.02 0.74
N ARG A 121 12.52 8.08 1.35
CA ARG A 121 13.28 8.98 2.23
C ARG A 121 12.53 9.21 3.52
N ASP A 122 13.19 8.94 4.62
CA ASP A 122 12.81 9.41 5.94
C ASP A 122 13.09 10.91 6.00
N VAL A 123 12.04 11.70 5.85
CA VAL A 123 12.12 13.17 5.83
C VAL A 123 12.41 13.69 7.23
N THR A 124 11.94 13.00 8.27
CA THR A 124 12.11 13.42 9.65
C THR A 124 13.57 13.31 10.10
N ASN A 125 14.28 12.27 9.70
CA ASN A 125 15.70 12.06 10.04
C ASN A 125 16.67 12.43 8.92
N ASP A 126 16.16 12.96 7.81
CA ASP A 126 16.91 13.24 6.58
C ASP A 126 17.76 12.07 6.08
N LYS A 127 17.16 10.87 6.03
CA LYS A 127 17.82 9.65 5.59
C LYS A 127 17.15 9.09 4.35
N ARG A 128 17.94 8.78 3.32
CA ARG A 128 17.46 7.95 2.21
C ARG A 128 17.46 6.48 2.62
N LEU A 129 16.59 5.70 2.03
CA LEU A 129 16.53 4.27 2.28
C LEU A 129 17.61 3.57 1.48
N HIS A 130 18.59 3.00 2.18
CA HIS A 130 19.60 2.14 1.57
C HIS A 130 19.28 0.66 1.79
N VAL A 131 18.67 0.34 2.94
CA VAL A 131 18.28 -1.03 3.32
C VAL A 131 17.02 -0.98 4.16
N ALA A 132 16.13 -1.96 4.03
CA ALA A 132 15.06 -2.23 4.99
C ALA A 132 15.17 -3.66 5.55
N SER A 133 14.71 -3.86 6.78
CA SER A 133 14.60 -5.20 7.38
C SER A 133 13.21 -5.47 7.92
N ASN A 134 12.84 -6.75 7.99
CA ASN A 134 11.64 -7.24 8.66
C ASN A 134 12.04 -8.08 9.89
N LYS A 135 11.34 -7.87 10.99
CA LYS A 135 11.40 -8.70 12.19
C LYS A 135 10.04 -8.72 12.86
N ASP A 136 9.56 -9.91 13.20
CA ASP A 136 8.32 -10.15 13.96
C ASP A 136 7.07 -9.47 13.33
N GLY A 137 6.97 -9.46 12.00
CA GLY A 137 5.85 -8.85 11.26
C GLY A 137 5.90 -7.33 11.13
N TYR A 138 7.02 -6.71 11.55
CA TYR A 138 7.27 -5.28 11.42
C TYR A 138 8.49 -5.00 10.57
N GLU A 139 8.39 -3.96 9.76
CA GLU A 139 9.46 -3.43 8.93
C GLU A 139 10.15 -2.24 9.57
N TYR A 140 11.41 -2.01 9.17
CA TYR A 140 12.25 -0.95 9.73
C TYR A 140 13.05 -0.26 8.64
N PHE A 141 13.01 1.08 8.67
CA PHE A 141 13.81 1.94 7.80
C PHE A 141 15.29 1.86 8.21
N ASN A 142 16.19 1.55 7.27
CA ASN A 142 17.65 1.51 7.47
C ASN A 142 18.15 0.65 8.65
N LYS A 143 17.40 -0.37 9.09
CA LYS A 143 17.81 -1.22 10.20
C LYS A 143 18.41 -2.53 9.70
N CYS A 144 19.61 -2.86 10.16
CA CYS A 144 20.33 -4.09 9.79
C CYS A 144 20.62 -4.88 11.08
N LEU A 145 19.73 -5.80 11.46
CA LEU A 145 19.95 -6.70 12.60
C LEU A 145 20.55 -8.01 12.09
N LYS A 146 21.48 -8.61 12.84
CA LYS A 146 22.18 -9.86 12.47
C LYS A 146 21.24 -11.05 12.15
N ASN A 147 19.98 -10.99 12.60
CA ASN A 147 18.97 -12.06 12.44
C ASN A 147 17.71 -11.61 11.68
N SER A 148 17.69 -10.43 11.07
CA SER A 148 16.53 -9.96 10.28
C SER A 148 16.78 -10.15 8.79
N SER A 149 15.81 -10.72 8.06
CA SER A 149 15.84 -10.78 6.60
C SER A 149 15.81 -9.38 6.01
N ARG A 150 16.70 -9.09 5.06
CA ARG A 150 16.64 -7.84 4.28
C ARG A 150 15.44 -7.96 3.32
N VAL A 151 14.53 -7.00 3.39
CA VAL A 151 13.33 -6.97 2.52
C VAL A 151 13.65 -6.27 1.20
N TRP A 152 14.71 -5.46 1.18
CA TRP A 152 15.15 -4.76 -0.02
C TRP A 152 16.66 -4.47 0.02
N MET A 153 17.33 -4.73 -1.10
CA MET A 153 18.67 -4.24 -1.41
C MET A 153 18.68 -3.88 -2.88
N GLN A 154 19.18 -2.67 -3.19
CA GLN A 154 19.72 -2.38 -4.50
C GLN A 154 21.15 -2.93 -4.59
#